data_AF-A0A838EZF9-F1
#
_entry.id   AF-A0A838EZF9-F1
#
_cell.length_a   1.000
_cell.length_b   1.000
_cell.length_c   1.000
_cell.angle_alpha   90.00
_cell.angle_beta   90.00
_cell.angle_gamma   90.00
#
_symmetry.space_group_name_H-M   'P 1'
#
loop_
_entity.id
_entity.type
_entity.pdbx_description
1 polymer ?
#
loop_
_entity_poly.entity_id
_entity_poly.type
_entity_poly.pdbx_seq_one_letter_code
_entity_poly.pdbx_strand_id
1 'polypeptide(L)' 'MLGKDLVFDPQKATFFLGRETILATDRKEMAFWRKHLFSLIAKKAQSVTSYYQLPNNRIVEIGSMIEI' A
#
# COMPACT_ATOMS: atom_id res chain seq x y z
N MET A 1 -26.97 1.74 -27.30
CA MET A 1 -26.38 1.64 -25.95
C MET A 1 -25.63 0.32 -25.84
N LEU A 2 -24.37 0.26 -26.30
CA LEU A 2 -23.59 -0.98 -26.23
C LEU A 2 -22.30 -0.69 -25.45
N GLY A 3 -22.30 -1.08 -24.18
CA GLY A 3 -21.07 -1.29 -23.43
C GLY A 3 -20.37 -2.49 -24.07
N LYS A 4 -19.41 -2.20 -24.97
CA LYS A 4 -18.48 -3.21 -25.46
C LYS A 4 -17.67 -3.70 -24.27
N ASP A 5 -17.54 -5.02 -24.16
CA ASP A 5 -16.62 -5.68 -23.24
C ASP A 5 -15.25 -4.99 -23.31
N LEU A 6 -14.94 -4.21 -22.28
CA LEU A 6 -13.64 -3.55 -22.16
C LEU A 6 -12.63 -4.67 -21.90
N VAL A 7 -11.97 -5.11 -22.96
CA VAL A 7 -10.83 -6.03 -22.87
C VAL A 7 -9.73 -5.30 -22.09
N PHE A 8 -9.65 -5.58 -20.79
CA PHE A 8 -8.66 -5.04 -19.90
C PHE A 8 -7.33 -5.78 -20.12
N ASP A 9 -6.33 -5.05 -20.60
CA ASP A 9 -4.96 -5.53 -20.75
C ASP A 9 -4.09 -4.88 -19.67
N PRO A 10 -3.70 -5.62 -18.61
CA PRO A 10 -2.87 -5.10 -17.53
C PRO A 10 -1.54 -4.49 -17.99
N GLN A 11 -1.01 -4.88 -19.15
CA GLN A 11 0.26 -4.35 -19.66
C GLN A 11 0.13 -2.95 -20.28
N LYS A 12 -1.10 -2.56 -20.64
CA LYS A 12 -1.42 -1.23 -21.20
C LYS A 12 -1.88 -0.23 -20.15
N ALA A 13 -2.12 -0.68 -18.92
CA ALA A 13 -2.50 0.17 -17.80
C ALA A 13 -1.27 0.58 -16.96
N THR A 14 -1.33 1.79 -16.40
CA THR A 14 -0.41 2.25 -15.35
C THR A 14 -1.12 2.12 -14.01
N PHE A 15 -0.45 1.52 -13.03
CA PHE A 15 -1.00 1.30 -11.70
C PHE A 15 -0.41 2.33 -10.73
N PHE A 16 -1.29 3.04 -10.02
CA PHE A 16 -0.90 3.94 -8.94
C PHE A 16 -1.21 3.27 -7.61
N LEU A 17 -0.19 3.15 -6.76
CA LEU A 17 -0.32 2.50 -5.46
C LEU A 17 0.05 3.48 -4.36
N GLY A 18 -0.85 3.67 -3.40
CA GLY A 18 -0.53 4.33 -2.15
C GLY A 18 0.27 3.38 -1.26
N ARG A 19 1.42 3.83 -0.75
CA ARG A 19 2.18 3.10 0.27
C ARG A 19 2.24 3.94 1.53
N GLU A 20 1.68 3.41 2.61
CA GLU A 20 1.71 4.07 3.92
C GLU A 20 2.82 3.44 4.76
N THR A 21 3.68 4.29 5.33
CA THR A 21 4.71 3.87 6.27
C THR A 21 4.35 4.35 7.66
N ILE A 22 4.14 3.41 8.58
CA ILE A 22 3.82 3.70 9.99
C ILE A 22 5.11 3.88 10.78
N LEU A 23 5.29 5.09 11.32
CA LEU A 23 6.38 5.43 12.24
C LEU A 23 5.86 5.42 13.68
N ALA A 24 6.42 4.55 14.52
CA ALA A 24 6.17 4.58 15.95
C ALA A 24 6.97 5.72 16.59
N THR A 25 6.28 6.72 17.13
CA THR A 25 6.87 7.91 17.75
C THR A 25 6.63 7.93 19.26
N ASP A 26 7.18 8.90 19.99
CA ASP A 26 7.00 8.99 21.46
C ASP A 26 5.73 9.75 21.89
N ARG A 27 4.81 10.05 20.96
CA ARG A 27 3.54 10.74 21.25
C ARG A 27 2.70 9.96 22.26
N LYS A 28 2.20 10.59 23.33
CA LYS A 28 1.47 9.88 24.42
C LYS A 28 0.04 9.43 24.06
N GLU A 29 -0.42 9.68 22.84
CA GLU A 29 -1.78 9.37 22.37
C GLU A 29 -2.06 7.86 22.31
N MET A 30 -1.01 7.04 22.22
CA MET A 30 -1.11 5.57 22.15
C MET A 30 -0.11 4.89 23.09
N ALA A 31 -0.55 3.85 23.80
CA ALA A 31 0.31 3.07 24.69
C ALA A 31 1.49 2.45 23.92
N PHE A 32 2.68 2.45 24.52
CA PHE A 32 3.92 2.04 23.86
C PHE A 32 3.87 0.63 23.23
N TRP A 33 3.27 -0.34 23.95
CA TRP A 33 3.12 -1.70 23.44
C TRP A 33 2.23 -1.77 22.19
N ARG A 34 1.20 -0.92 22.08
CA ARG A 34 0.33 -0.84 20.90
C ARG A 34 1.10 -0.32 19.70
N LYS A 35 1.92 0.73 19.88
CA LYS A 35 2.76 1.26 18.79
C LYS A 35 3.71 0.20 18.25
N HIS A 36 4.33 -0.55 19.14
CA HIS A 36 5.23 -1.64 18.77
C HIS A 36 4.49 -2.74 17.99
N LEU A 37 3.33 -3.18 18.49
CA LEU A 37 2.51 -4.18 17.82
C LEU A 37 2.08 -3.72 16.42
N PHE A 38 1.53 -2.51 16.29
CA PHE A 38 1.08 -1.97 15.01
C PHE A 38 2.25 -1.80 14.03
N SER A 39 3.40 -1.27 14.46
CA SER A 39 4.56 -1.12 13.59
C SER A 39 5.08 -2.46 13.08
N LEU A 40 5.11 -3.49 13.94
CA LEU A 40 5.57 -4.83 13.55
C LEU A 40 4.61 -5.50 12.56
N ILE A 41 3.30 -5.44 12.81
CA ILE A 41 2.29 -5.99 11.90
C ILE A 41 2.33 -5.27 10.56
N ALA A 42 2.35 -3.93 10.57
CA ALA A 42 2.37 -3.12 9.35
C ALA A 42 3.62 -3.39 8.49
N LYS A 43 4.80 -3.55 9.10
CA LYS A 43 6.04 -3.88 8.40
C LYS A 43 6.03 -5.28 7.77
N LYS A 44 5.24 -6.21 8.31
CA LYS A 44 5.14 -7.59 7.85
C LYS A 44 3.97 -7.83 6.89
N ALA A 45 3.11 -6.84 6.69
CA ALA A 45 2.03 -6.93 5.72
C ALA A 45 2.60 -7.13 4.31
N GLN A 46 2.00 -8.07 3.57
CA GLN A 46 2.40 -8.34 2.20
C GLN A 46 2.19 -7.10 1.32
N SER A 47 3.12 -6.83 0.40
CA SER A 47 2.96 -5.73 -0.53
C SER A 47 1.81 -6.01 -1.52
N VAL A 48 1.00 -4.97 -1.76
CA VAL A 48 -0.11 -4.98 -2.72
C VAL A 48 0.36 -5.39 -4.12
N THR A 49 1.56 -4.97 -4.53
CA THR A 49 2.16 -5.33 -5.83
C THR A 49 2.33 -6.83 -5.98
N SER A 50 2.84 -7.49 -4.94
CA SER A 50 3.07 -8.94 -4.91
C SER A 50 1.76 -9.73 -4.81
N TYR A 51 0.79 -9.23 -4.05
CA TYR A 51 -0.52 -9.88 -3.92
C TYR A 51 -1.30 -9.89 -5.24
N TYR A 52 -1.34 -8.75 -5.95
CA TYR A 52 -2.04 -8.63 -7.24
C TYR A 52 -1.18 -8.97 -8.46
N GLN A 53 0.06 -9.42 -8.26
CA GLN A 53 1.00 -9.80 -9.33
C GLN A 53 1.15 -8.72 -10.41
N LEU A 54 1.22 -7.46 -9.98
CA LEU A 54 1.27 -6.32 -10.90
C LEU A 54 2.62 -6.27 -11.64
N PRO A 55 2.64 -5.86 -12.92
CA PRO A 55 3.87 -5.74 -13.68
C PRO A 55 4.73 -4.58 -13.15
N ASN A 56 5.91 -4.91 -12.60
CA ASN A 56 6.81 -3.98 -11.90
C ASN A 56 7.20 -2.72 -12.69
N ASN A 57 7.27 -2.78 -14.02
CA ASN A 57 7.68 -1.64 -14.87
C ASN A 57 6.55 -0.62 -15.13
N ARG A 58 5.38 -0.78 -14.50
CA ARG A 58 4.19 0.05 -14.73
C ARG A 58 3.54 0.54 -13.43
N ILE A 59 4.31 0.52 -12.35
CA ILE A 59 3.84 0.86 -11.01
C ILE A 59 4.42 2.20 -10.62
N VAL A 60 3.55 3.13 -10.21
CA VAL A 60 3.93 4.38 -9.57
C VAL A 60 3.50 4.29 -8.11
N GLU A 61 4.49 4.18 -7.21
CA GLU A 61 4.22 4.19 -5.77
C GLU A 61 4.21 5.63 -5.24
N ILE A 62 3.14 6.00 -4.54
CA ILE A 62 3.00 7.27 -3.84
C ILE A 62 3.10 6.98 -2.34
N GLY A 63 4.24 7.35 -1.75
CA GLY A 63 4.51 7.15 -0.34
C GLY A 63 3.89 8.23 0.54
N SER A 64 3.27 7.82 1.64
CA SER A 64 2.86 8.70 2.74
C SER A 64 3.39 8.18 4.07
N MET A 65 3.74 9.09 4.97
CA MET A 65 4.20 8.76 6.32
C MET A 65 3.12 9.08 7.34
N ILE A 66 2.82 8.10 8.19
CA ILE A 66 1.84 8.24 9.28
C ILE A 66 2.58 8.02 10.60
N GLU A 67 2.45 8.96 11.51
CA GLU A 67 3.03 8.87 12.85
C GLU A 67 1.98 8.38 13.85
N ILE A 68 2.37 7.43 14.70
CA ILE A 68 1.52 6.88 15.78
C ILE A 68 2.20 6.93 17.14
#